data_AF-A0A652KUY8-F1
#
_entry.id   AF-A0A652KUY8-F1
#
_cell.length_a   1.000
_cell.length_b   1.000
_cell.length_c   1.000
_cell.angle_alpha   90.00
_cell.angle_beta   90.00
_cell.angle_gamma   90.00
#
_symmetry.space_group_name_H-M   'P 1'
#
loop_
_entity.id
_entity.type
_entity.pdbx_description
1 polymer ?
#
loop_
_entity_poly.entity_id
_entity_poly.type
_entity_poly.pdbx_seq_one_letter_code
_entity_poly.pdbx_strand_id
1 'polypeptide(L)'
;MAVRGDQPDVRLIPAPERGVWRLGKVREPLRYEQIGRDDADSSAGNQWSLVGYGTLYCASEQVGCLAEALAPFRVHPDWRDLAAADWEDGAPGLVPPDWPTRHTLERLELSKDARFLDVDDERTLTTLSDELRETLRLNGVDKLSRDHIEGFNRKITRAISAWAISQREPEQGGRLVHGIAYRSRLGMHQCWAVYNDVAFTRIESNLIFPEDTALRSVVEAYDLRLR
;
A
#
# COMPACT_ATOMS: atom_id res chain seq x y z
N MET A 1 1.58 35.11 19.77
CA MET A 1 2.80 34.54 19.17
C MET A 1 2.47 33.10 18.79
N ALA A 2 2.31 32.81 17.51
CA ALA A 2 2.17 31.43 17.05
C ALA A 2 3.56 30.78 17.16
N VAL A 3 3.67 29.69 17.91
CA VAL A 3 4.86 28.85 17.90
C VAL A 3 4.99 28.31 16.48
N ARG A 4 6.05 28.71 15.76
CA ARG A 4 6.49 27.99 14.56
C ARG A 4 6.80 26.58 15.05
N GLY A 5 5.89 25.63 14.82
CA GLY A 5 6.16 24.23 15.07
C GLY A 5 7.35 23.84 14.20
N ASP A 6 8.41 23.36 14.83
CA ASP A 6 9.53 22.78 14.11
C ASP A 6 8.99 21.66 13.22
N GLN A 7 9.53 21.52 12.00
CA GLN A 7 9.07 20.47 11.10
C GLN A 7 9.33 19.10 11.77
N PRO A 8 8.39 18.15 11.73
CA PRO A 8 8.59 16.87 12.40
C PRO A 8 9.83 16.15 11.84
N ASP A 9 10.62 15.53 12.72
CA ASP A 9 11.80 14.75 12.34
C ASP A 9 11.38 13.40 11.73
N VAL A 10 10.89 13.48 10.49
CA VAL A 10 10.47 12.34 9.70
C VAL A 10 11.20 12.33 8.38
N ARG A 11 11.37 11.12 7.83
CA ARG A 11 11.91 10.98 6.49
C ARG A 11 10.79 11.11 5.46
N LEU A 12 10.96 12.10 4.59
CA LEU A 12 10.15 12.27 3.39
C LEU A 12 10.98 11.89 2.17
N ILE A 13 10.44 11.05 1.30
CA ILE A 13 11.08 10.66 0.05
C ILE A 13 10.26 11.17 -1.15
N PRO A 14 10.92 11.58 -2.25
CA PRO A 14 10.20 12.02 -3.44
C PRO A 14 9.48 10.86 -4.12
N ALA A 15 8.54 11.19 -5.02
CA ALA A 15 8.02 10.22 -5.97
C ALA A 15 9.17 9.59 -6.80
N PRO A 16 9.10 8.30 -7.13
CA PRO A 16 10.14 7.64 -7.94
C PRO A 16 10.15 8.19 -9.37
N GLU A 17 11.34 8.49 -9.91
CA GLU A 17 11.50 9.11 -11.24
C GLU A 17 10.93 8.24 -12.38
N ARG A 18 10.95 6.91 -12.23
CA ARG A 18 10.39 5.97 -13.22
C ARG A 18 8.85 5.87 -13.16
N GLY A 19 8.23 6.57 -12.21
CA GLY A 19 6.82 6.45 -11.88
C GLY A 19 6.52 5.26 -10.97
N VAL A 20 5.24 5.06 -10.70
CA VAL A 20 4.70 3.94 -9.93
C VAL A 20 3.73 3.13 -10.79
N TRP A 21 3.55 1.86 -10.44
CA TRP A 21 2.59 0.96 -11.05
C TRP A 21 1.38 0.78 -10.14
N ARG A 22 0.18 0.70 -10.73
CA ARG A 22 -1.06 0.32 -10.05
C ARG A 22 -1.71 -0.84 -10.77
N LEU A 23 -2.10 -1.87 -10.03
CA LEU A 23 -3.06 -2.85 -10.54
C LEU A 23 -4.46 -2.35 -10.26
N GLY A 24 -5.23 -2.09 -11.32
CA GLY A 24 -6.62 -1.65 -11.24
C GLY A 24 -7.57 -2.64 -11.91
N LYS A 25 -8.87 -2.52 -11.62
CA LYS A 25 -9.91 -3.23 -12.38
C LYS A 25 -10.09 -2.56 -13.75
N VAL A 26 -10.23 -3.36 -14.82
CA VAL A 26 -10.29 -2.85 -16.21
C VAL A 26 -11.29 -1.71 -16.42
N ARG A 27 -12.47 -1.74 -15.77
CA ARG A 27 -13.50 -0.70 -15.93
C ARG A 27 -13.16 0.63 -15.28
N GLU A 28 -12.43 0.60 -14.16
CA GLU A 28 -12.12 1.79 -13.35
C GLU A 28 -10.72 1.66 -12.73
N PRO A 29 -9.66 1.62 -13.56
CA PRO A 29 -8.35 1.19 -13.08
C PRO A 29 -7.70 2.17 -12.10
N LEU A 30 -8.10 3.44 -12.18
CA LEU A 30 -7.63 4.53 -11.33
C LEU A 30 -8.65 4.95 -10.28
N ARG A 31 -9.66 4.11 -10.00
CA ARG A 31 -10.59 4.37 -8.91
C ARG A 31 -9.84 4.36 -7.59
N TYR A 32 -9.97 5.44 -6.83
CA TYR A 32 -9.42 5.52 -5.49
C TYR A 32 -10.14 4.55 -4.55
N GLU A 33 -9.35 3.86 -3.72
CA GLU A 33 -9.89 3.10 -2.61
C GLU A 33 -10.34 4.06 -1.50
N GLN A 34 -11.53 3.82 -0.94
CA GLN A 34 -12.10 4.62 0.13
C GLN A 34 -12.66 3.70 1.21
N ILE A 35 -12.63 4.16 2.46
CA ILE A 35 -13.27 3.47 3.59
C ILE A 35 -14.48 4.27 4.07
N GLY A 36 -15.55 3.57 4.43
CA GLY A 36 -16.73 4.18 5.05
C GLY A 36 -16.47 4.54 6.52
N ARG A 37 -17.38 5.30 7.12
CA ARG A 37 -17.34 5.57 8.57
C ARG A 37 -17.46 4.30 9.40
N ASP A 38 -18.28 3.36 8.95
CA ASP A 38 -18.50 2.08 9.64
C ASP A 38 -17.25 1.21 9.67
N ASP A 39 -16.36 1.37 8.68
CA ASP A 39 -15.09 0.65 8.59
C ASP A 39 -13.95 1.35 9.34
N ALA A 40 -14.12 2.61 9.78
CA ALA A 40 -13.04 3.44 10.32
C ALA A 40 -12.38 2.79 11.55
N ASP A 41 -13.21 2.23 12.44
CA ASP A 41 -12.79 1.56 13.68
C ASP A 41 -12.51 0.06 13.48
N SER A 42 -12.65 -0.46 12.26
CA SER A 42 -12.35 -1.85 11.94
C SER A 42 -10.84 -2.09 11.87
N SER A 43 -10.41 -3.27 12.35
CA SER A 43 -9.05 -3.78 12.11
C SER A 43 -8.91 -4.45 10.75
N ALA A 44 -9.97 -4.50 9.93
CA ALA A 44 -9.96 -5.05 8.58
C ALA A 44 -9.95 -3.96 7.50
N GLY A 45 -9.62 -4.35 6.27
CA GLY A 45 -9.56 -3.46 5.10
C GLY A 45 -8.19 -2.83 4.88
N ASN A 46 -8.19 -1.69 4.18
CA ASN A 46 -7.00 -1.04 3.67
C ASN A 46 -6.19 -0.32 4.78
N GLN A 47 -4.86 -0.41 4.69
CA GLN A 47 -3.90 0.05 5.71
C GLN A 47 -3.78 1.56 5.80
N TRP A 48 -3.52 2.20 4.68
CA TRP A 48 -3.17 3.61 4.53
C TRP A 48 -4.37 4.42 4.04
N SER A 49 -5.49 4.31 4.76
CA SER A 49 -6.77 4.88 4.37
C SER A 49 -7.36 5.74 5.48
N LEU A 50 -8.08 6.79 5.10
CA LEU A 50 -8.77 7.69 6.02
C LEU A 50 -10.16 8.00 5.46
N VAL A 51 -11.17 8.06 6.33
CA VAL A 51 -12.53 8.44 5.92
C VAL A 51 -12.51 9.80 5.22
N GLY A 52 -13.14 9.88 4.05
CA GLY A 52 -13.17 11.10 3.23
C GLY A 52 -11.93 11.31 2.36
N TYR A 53 -10.93 10.44 2.44
CA TYR A 53 -9.75 10.45 1.56
C TYR A 53 -9.70 9.20 0.69
N GLY A 54 -9.47 9.42 -0.60
CA GLY A 54 -9.16 8.36 -1.54
C GLY A 54 -7.67 8.02 -1.51
N THR A 55 -7.35 6.73 -1.59
CA THR A 55 -5.97 6.24 -1.70
C THR A 55 -5.81 5.37 -2.95
N LEU A 56 -4.79 5.63 -3.77
CA LEU A 56 -4.30 4.67 -4.76
C LEU A 56 -3.16 3.88 -4.13
N TYR A 57 -3.29 2.56 -4.18
CA TYR A 57 -2.21 1.64 -3.82
C TYR A 57 -1.42 1.31 -5.09
N CYS A 58 -0.11 1.51 -4.99
CA CYS A 58 0.84 1.36 -6.08
C CYS A 58 2.11 0.64 -5.59
N ALA A 59 2.94 0.18 -6.53
CA ALA A 59 4.30 -0.31 -6.28
C ALA A 59 5.29 0.34 -7.23
N SER A 60 6.59 0.34 -6.88
CA SER A 60 7.63 0.86 -7.79
C SER A 60 7.79 0.01 -9.06
N GLU A 61 7.39 -1.27 -9.01
CA GLU A 61 7.54 -2.23 -10.09
C GLU A 61 6.25 -3.05 -10.26
N GLN A 62 5.96 -3.52 -11.48
CA GLN A 62 4.76 -4.32 -11.79
C GLN A 62 4.64 -5.56 -10.89
N VAL A 63 5.76 -6.26 -10.67
CA VAL A 63 5.86 -7.45 -9.81
C VAL A 63 5.30 -7.17 -8.42
N GLY A 64 5.55 -5.98 -7.85
CA GLY A 64 5.03 -5.63 -6.53
C GLY A 64 3.51 -5.52 -6.49
N CYS A 65 2.89 -4.98 -7.56
CA CYS A 65 1.43 -4.91 -7.67
C CYS A 65 0.81 -6.30 -7.79
N LEU A 66 1.42 -7.15 -8.63
CA LEU A 66 0.96 -8.52 -8.86
C LEU A 66 1.12 -9.39 -7.60
N ALA A 67 2.24 -9.24 -6.90
CA ALA A 67 2.52 -9.90 -5.61
C ALA A 67 1.43 -9.59 -4.58
N GLU A 68 1.12 -8.32 -4.35
CA GLU A 68 0.06 -7.93 -3.41
C GLU A 68 -1.32 -8.48 -3.81
N ALA A 69 -1.64 -8.43 -5.10
CA ALA A 69 -2.96 -8.85 -5.59
C ALA A 69 -3.15 -10.37 -5.63
N LEU A 70 -2.07 -11.14 -5.81
CA LEU A 70 -2.09 -12.60 -5.82
C LEU A 70 -1.88 -13.21 -4.42
N ALA A 71 -1.50 -12.41 -3.44
CA ALA A 71 -1.31 -12.84 -2.06
C ALA A 71 -2.46 -13.67 -1.46
N PRO A 72 -3.75 -13.34 -1.71
CA PRO A 72 -4.86 -14.12 -1.16
C PRO A 72 -4.92 -15.55 -1.69
N PHE A 73 -4.32 -15.84 -2.85
CA PHE A 73 -4.25 -17.20 -3.40
C PHE A 73 -3.10 -18.01 -2.82
N ARG A 74 -2.20 -17.42 -2.05
CA ARG A 74 -0.99 -18.12 -1.59
C ARG A 74 -1.34 -19.23 -0.60
N VAL A 75 -0.83 -20.45 -0.85
CA VAL A 75 -0.96 -21.57 0.09
C VAL A 75 0.00 -21.34 1.25
N HIS A 76 -0.51 -21.45 2.48
CA HIS A 76 0.36 -21.41 3.66
C HIS A 76 1.35 -22.59 3.62
N PRO A 77 2.65 -22.41 3.92
CA PRO A 77 3.66 -23.46 3.80
C PRO A 77 3.26 -24.80 4.43
N ASP A 78 2.71 -24.75 5.65
CA ASP A 78 2.27 -25.94 6.40
C ASP A 78 1.12 -26.74 5.76
N TRP A 79 0.45 -26.18 4.74
CA TRP A 79 -0.71 -26.77 4.08
C TRP A 79 -0.41 -27.20 2.64
N ARG A 80 0.82 -26.99 2.17
CA ARG A 80 1.22 -27.28 0.78
C ARG A 80 1.05 -28.77 0.44
N ASP A 81 1.43 -29.65 1.35
CA ASP A 81 1.30 -31.10 1.14
C ASP A 81 -0.17 -31.57 1.10
N LEU A 82 -1.07 -30.81 1.72
CA LEU A 82 -2.53 -31.08 1.72
C LEU A 82 -3.23 -30.48 0.49
N ALA A 83 -2.69 -29.41 -0.09
CA ALA A 83 -3.22 -28.74 -1.27
C ALA A 83 -2.97 -29.49 -2.60
N ALA A 84 -2.13 -30.53 -2.56
CA ALA A 84 -1.80 -31.37 -3.72
C ALA A 84 -2.95 -32.31 -4.16
N ALA A 85 -3.98 -32.51 -3.33
CA ALA A 85 -5.08 -33.45 -3.59
C ALA A 85 -6.39 -32.71 -3.93
N ASP A 86 -6.80 -32.72 -5.20
CA ASP A 86 -8.15 -32.45 -5.71
C ASP A 86 -8.86 -31.17 -5.23
N TRP A 87 -8.28 -30.00 -5.53
CA TRP A 87 -8.90 -28.73 -5.20
C TRP A 87 -9.70 -28.15 -6.39
N GLU A 88 -10.98 -27.85 -6.14
CA GLU A 88 -11.91 -27.18 -7.07
C GLU A 88 -11.54 -25.71 -7.33
N ASP A 89 -12.25 -25.04 -8.24
CA ASP A 89 -12.03 -23.61 -8.54
C ASP A 89 -12.14 -22.72 -7.28
N GLY A 90 -11.17 -21.82 -7.11
CA GLY A 90 -11.14 -20.87 -5.98
C GLY A 90 -10.41 -21.37 -4.74
N ALA A 91 -9.83 -22.56 -4.78
CA ALA A 91 -9.00 -23.06 -3.68
C ALA A 91 -7.62 -22.36 -3.63
N PRO A 92 -7.01 -22.25 -2.43
CA PRO A 92 -5.66 -21.69 -2.32
C PRO A 92 -4.66 -22.41 -3.26
N GLY A 93 -3.78 -21.64 -3.90
CA GLY A 93 -2.83 -22.12 -4.89
C GLY A 93 -3.34 -22.03 -6.33
N LEU A 94 -4.63 -21.75 -6.56
CA LEU A 94 -5.21 -21.60 -7.90
C LEU A 94 -5.61 -20.15 -8.16
N VAL A 95 -5.10 -19.59 -9.26
CA VAL A 95 -5.54 -18.29 -9.77
C VAL A 95 -6.65 -18.52 -10.80
N PRO A 96 -7.83 -17.87 -10.68
CA PRO A 96 -8.90 -18.00 -11.66
C PRO A 96 -8.43 -17.63 -13.08
N PRO A 97 -8.84 -18.36 -14.13
CA PRO A 97 -8.35 -18.16 -15.50
C PRO A 97 -8.67 -16.77 -16.05
N ASP A 98 -9.77 -16.16 -15.59
CA ASP A 98 -10.16 -14.82 -16.01
C ASP A 98 -9.59 -13.71 -15.12
N TRP A 99 -8.82 -14.03 -14.07
CA TRP A 99 -8.20 -13.04 -13.18
C TRP A 99 -7.34 -12.03 -13.95
N PRO A 100 -6.45 -12.41 -14.89
CA PRO A 100 -5.64 -11.44 -15.65
C PRO A 100 -6.53 -10.47 -16.44
N THR A 101 -7.60 -10.99 -17.07
CA THR A 101 -8.52 -10.20 -17.91
C THR A 101 -9.41 -9.22 -17.12
N ARG A 102 -9.55 -9.41 -15.81
CA ARG A 102 -10.29 -8.48 -14.93
C ARG A 102 -9.45 -7.29 -14.49
N HIS A 103 -8.14 -7.33 -14.70
CA HIS A 103 -7.19 -6.33 -14.21
C HIS A 103 -6.36 -5.70 -15.35
N THR A 104 -5.80 -4.53 -15.05
CA THR A 104 -4.86 -3.80 -15.92
C THR A 104 -3.79 -3.17 -15.05
N LEU A 105 -2.57 -3.08 -15.57
CA LEU A 105 -1.44 -2.42 -14.93
C LEU A 105 -1.30 -1.02 -15.50
N GLU A 106 -1.37 -0.03 -14.63
CA GLU A 106 -1.27 1.39 -14.97
C GLU A 106 0.07 1.94 -14.49
N ARG A 107 0.86 2.54 -15.39
CA ARG A 107 2.05 3.31 -14.98
C ARG A 107 1.69 4.77 -14.82
N LEU A 108 1.96 5.31 -13.65
CA LEU A 108 1.67 6.69 -13.27
C LEU A 108 2.95 7.44 -12.99
N GLU A 109 3.11 8.60 -13.60
CA GLU A 109 4.11 9.59 -13.19
C GLU A 109 3.44 10.55 -12.20
N LEU A 110 3.89 10.55 -10.95
CA LEU A 110 3.38 11.44 -9.92
C LEU A 110 4.07 12.81 -10.02
N SER A 111 3.44 13.85 -9.49
CA SER A 111 4.06 15.18 -9.39
C SER A 111 5.46 15.11 -8.76
N LYS A 112 6.41 15.84 -9.32
CA LYS A 112 7.80 15.91 -8.81
C LYS A 112 7.90 16.56 -7.43
N ASP A 113 6.90 17.37 -7.07
CA ASP A 113 6.80 17.99 -5.76
C ASP A 113 6.14 17.07 -4.72
N ALA A 114 5.65 15.90 -5.13
CA ALA A 114 5.04 14.94 -4.22
C ALA A 114 6.10 14.32 -3.30
N ARG A 115 5.76 14.24 -2.02
CA ARG A 115 6.61 13.74 -0.94
C ARG A 115 5.86 12.69 -0.15
N PHE A 116 6.50 11.56 0.10
CA PHE A 116 5.90 10.41 0.76
C PHE A 116 6.58 10.18 2.10
N LEU A 117 5.79 9.92 3.14
CA LEU A 117 6.30 9.56 4.45
C LEU A 117 6.87 8.14 4.38
N ASP A 118 8.17 8.02 4.60
CA ASP A 118 8.86 6.72 4.66
C ASP A 118 8.63 6.11 6.05
N VAL A 119 7.67 5.20 6.15
CA VAL A 119 7.31 4.53 7.42
C VAL A 119 8.23 3.37 7.76
N ASP A 120 9.22 3.08 6.92
CA ASP A 120 10.27 2.10 7.19
C ASP A 120 11.49 2.72 7.88
N ASP A 121 11.59 4.04 7.90
CA ASP A 121 12.70 4.78 8.48
C ASP A 121 12.57 4.90 10.01
N GLU A 122 13.67 4.65 10.72
CA GLU A 122 13.70 4.65 12.19
C GLU A 122 13.38 6.02 12.80
N ARG A 123 13.73 7.13 12.12
CA ARG A 123 13.41 8.48 12.59
C ARG A 123 11.91 8.72 12.50
N THR A 124 11.33 8.34 11.36
CA THR A 124 9.87 8.38 11.17
C THR A 124 9.14 7.56 12.24
N LEU A 125 9.55 6.31 12.47
CA LEU A 125 8.93 5.46 13.47
C LEU A 125 9.06 6.02 14.89
N THR A 126 10.21 6.62 15.22
CA THR A 126 10.43 7.25 16.53
C THR A 126 9.52 8.46 16.71
N THR A 127 9.51 9.39 15.75
CA THR A 127 8.65 10.57 15.79
C THR A 127 7.16 10.21 15.86
N LEU A 128 6.71 9.24 15.04
CA LEU A 128 5.32 8.77 15.08
C LEU A 128 4.98 8.06 16.40
N SER A 129 5.94 7.41 17.06
CA SER A 129 5.70 6.80 18.38
C SER A 129 5.35 7.84 19.43
N ASP A 130 6.02 9.00 19.38
CA ASP A 130 5.75 10.10 20.30
C ASP A 130 4.47 10.85 19.95
N GLU A 131 4.28 11.18 18.67
CA GLU A 131 3.12 11.93 18.17
C GLU A 131 1.80 11.16 18.31
N LEU A 132 1.83 9.83 18.18
CA LEU A 132 0.65 8.95 18.26
C LEU A 132 0.55 8.20 19.58
N ARG A 133 1.31 8.59 20.62
CA ARG A 133 1.47 7.84 21.87
C ARG A 133 0.16 7.35 22.48
N GLU A 134 -0.86 8.21 22.56
CA GLU A 134 -2.15 7.80 23.16
C GLU A 134 -2.88 6.76 22.30
N THR A 135 -2.89 6.95 20.97
CA THR A 135 -3.46 5.97 20.04
C THR A 135 -2.74 4.63 20.13
N LEU A 136 -1.40 4.64 20.23
CA LEU A 136 -0.60 3.42 20.36
C LEU A 136 -0.89 2.71 21.69
N ARG A 137 -0.93 3.46 22.80
CA ARG A 137 -1.25 2.94 24.13
C ARG A 137 -2.61 2.25 24.17
N LEU A 138 -3.63 2.84 23.56
CA LEU A 138 -4.97 2.24 23.44
C LEU A 138 -4.99 0.95 22.61
N ASN A 139 -3.98 0.74 21.76
CA ASN A 139 -3.80 -0.48 20.97
C ASN A 139 -2.76 -1.44 21.58
N GLY A 140 -2.31 -1.20 22.81
CA GLY A 140 -1.33 -2.05 23.50
C GLY A 140 0.09 -1.96 22.93
N VAL A 141 0.41 -0.86 22.24
CA VAL A 141 1.71 -0.61 21.61
C VAL A 141 2.39 0.55 22.34
N ASP A 142 3.63 0.33 22.78
CA ASP A 142 4.44 1.37 23.43
C ASP A 142 5.24 2.19 22.41
N LYS A 143 5.95 1.48 21.51
CA LYS A 143 6.75 2.06 20.45
C LYS A 143 6.46 1.40 19.11
N LEU A 144 6.35 2.20 18.06
CA LEU A 144 6.24 1.69 16.70
C LEU A 144 7.52 0.98 16.26
N SER A 145 7.31 -0.06 15.48
CA SER A 145 8.34 -0.87 14.83
C SER A 145 7.82 -1.32 13.47
N ARG A 146 8.70 -1.91 12.67
CA ARG A 146 8.35 -2.51 11.38
C ARG A 146 7.17 -3.48 11.48
N ASP A 147 7.10 -4.28 12.54
CA ASP A 147 6.03 -5.26 12.75
C ASP A 147 4.64 -4.61 12.84
N HIS A 148 4.57 -3.37 13.30
CA HIS A 148 3.31 -2.62 13.37
C HIS A 148 2.89 -2.07 12.01
N ILE A 149 3.85 -1.77 11.15
CA ILE A 149 3.64 -1.31 9.76
C ILE A 149 3.18 -2.48 8.90
N GLU A 150 3.83 -3.63 9.02
CA GLU A 150 3.51 -4.85 8.28
C GLU A 150 2.34 -5.63 8.89
N GLY A 151 1.99 -5.33 10.13
CA GLY A 151 0.98 -6.01 10.92
C GLY A 151 -0.45 -5.82 10.40
N PHE A 152 -1.39 -6.46 11.08
CA PHE A 152 -2.82 -6.42 10.71
C PHE A 152 -3.62 -5.34 11.44
N ASN A 153 -3.01 -4.61 12.38
CA ASN A 153 -3.73 -3.58 13.13
C ASN A 153 -3.92 -2.30 12.30
N ARG A 154 -5.03 -2.25 11.54
CA ARG A 154 -5.37 -1.11 10.69
C ARG A 154 -5.61 0.18 11.46
N LYS A 155 -5.94 0.13 12.75
CA LYS A 155 -6.10 1.34 13.56
C LYS A 155 -4.80 2.14 13.63
N ILE A 156 -3.66 1.45 13.76
CA ILE A 156 -2.34 2.07 13.81
C ILE A 156 -1.99 2.69 12.46
N THR A 157 -2.05 1.91 11.38
CA THR A 157 -1.67 2.40 10.04
C THR A 157 -2.57 3.56 9.57
N ARG A 158 -3.86 3.53 9.92
CA ARG A 158 -4.79 4.63 9.61
C ARG A 158 -4.57 5.87 10.47
N ALA A 159 -4.16 5.72 11.73
CA ALA A 159 -3.74 6.84 12.56
C ALA A 159 -2.49 7.53 11.98
N ILE A 160 -1.55 6.76 11.46
CA ILE A 160 -0.39 7.29 10.72
C ILE A 160 -0.84 8.04 9.47
N SER A 161 -1.80 7.49 8.70
CA SER A 161 -2.38 8.21 7.56
C SER A 161 -3.06 9.52 7.96
N ALA A 162 -3.81 9.53 9.06
CA ALA A 162 -4.44 10.74 9.59
C ALA A 162 -3.39 11.80 9.97
N TRP A 163 -2.33 11.39 10.67
CA TRP A 163 -1.21 12.26 11.01
C TRP A 163 -0.53 12.82 9.76
N ALA A 164 -0.24 11.98 8.77
CA ALA A 164 0.38 12.39 7.52
C ALA A 164 -0.46 13.45 6.79
N ILE A 165 -1.77 13.19 6.67
CA ILE A 165 -2.75 14.08 6.03
C ILE A 165 -2.88 15.41 6.77
N SER A 166 -2.68 15.46 8.09
CA SER A 166 -2.73 16.70 8.87
C SER A 166 -1.47 17.55 8.77
N GLN A 167 -0.34 17.02 8.30
CA GLN A 167 0.91 17.77 8.22
C GLN A 167 0.84 18.89 7.18
N ARG A 168 1.41 20.05 7.52
CA ARG A 168 1.44 21.26 6.68
C ARG A 168 2.85 21.80 6.59
N GLU A 169 3.17 22.41 5.44
CA GLU A 169 4.39 23.19 5.31
C GLU A 169 4.31 24.45 6.17
N PRO A 170 5.37 24.79 6.93
CA PRO A 170 5.39 25.97 7.78
C PRO A 170 5.19 27.31 7.04
N GLU A 171 5.67 27.42 5.80
CA GLU A 171 5.69 28.69 5.07
C GLU A 171 4.50 28.86 4.12
N GLN A 172 4.19 27.83 3.33
CA GLN A 172 3.19 27.92 2.27
C GLN A 172 1.81 27.42 2.72
N GLY A 173 1.72 26.77 3.88
CA GLY A 173 0.48 26.15 4.37
C GLY A 173 -0.02 24.98 3.50
N GLY A 174 0.75 24.62 2.46
CA GLY A 174 0.50 23.45 1.62
C GLY A 174 0.67 22.15 2.40
N ARG A 175 0.28 21.04 1.79
CA ARG A 175 0.43 19.72 2.39
C ARG A 175 1.91 19.32 2.43
N LEU A 176 2.38 18.88 3.59
CA LEU A 176 3.76 18.40 3.72
C LEU A 176 3.90 16.98 3.13
N VAL A 177 2.93 16.10 3.40
CA VAL A 177 2.96 14.67 3.06
C VAL A 177 1.82 14.30 2.11
N HIS A 178 2.18 13.78 0.94
CA HIS A 178 1.29 13.45 -0.18
C HIS A 178 0.90 11.97 -0.24
N GLY A 179 1.50 11.14 0.60
CA GLY A 179 1.22 9.72 0.68
C GLY A 179 2.17 9.00 1.62
N ILE A 180 2.09 7.67 1.64
CA ILE A 180 2.95 6.80 2.44
C ILE A 180 3.82 5.95 1.52
N ALA A 181 5.12 5.88 1.81
CA ALA A 181 6.04 4.93 1.21
C ALA A 181 6.33 3.82 2.22
N TYR A 182 6.14 2.57 1.82
CA TYR A 182 6.26 1.41 2.71
C TYR A 182 6.72 0.17 1.94
N ARG A 183 7.40 -0.74 2.60
CA ARG A 183 7.70 -2.07 2.07
C ARG A 183 6.51 -2.99 2.23
N SER A 184 6.16 -3.67 1.15
CA SER A 184 5.23 -4.78 1.17
C SER A 184 5.69 -5.83 2.16
N ARG A 185 4.75 -6.34 2.95
CA ARG A 185 4.94 -7.54 3.79
C ARG A 185 5.33 -8.77 2.95
N LEU A 186 5.01 -8.76 1.66
CA LEU A 186 5.13 -9.89 0.77
C LEU A 186 6.25 -9.61 -0.23
N GLY A 187 7.47 -10.06 0.10
CA GLY A 187 8.62 -9.91 -0.78
C GLY A 187 9.33 -8.56 -0.72
N MET A 188 9.01 -7.71 0.27
CA MET A 188 9.69 -6.42 0.53
C MET A 188 9.69 -5.44 -0.66
N HIS A 189 8.71 -5.54 -1.56
CA HIS A 189 8.57 -4.60 -2.66
C HIS A 189 8.28 -3.19 -2.14
N GLN A 190 8.90 -2.17 -2.74
CA GLN A 190 8.58 -0.79 -2.42
C GLN A 190 7.18 -0.44 -2.93
N CYS A 191 6.29 -0.10 -2.00
CA CYS A 191 4.90 0.26 -2.24
C CYS A 191 4.62 1.71 -1.83
N TRP A 192 3.52 2.23 -2.37
CA TRP A 192 3.12 3.61 -2.26
C TRP A 192 1.61 3.71 -2.07
N ALA A 193 1.18 4.41 -1.04
CA ALA A 193 -0.20 4.83 -0.84
C ALA A 193 -0.31 6.31 -1.22
N VAL A 194 -0.87 6.59 -2.40
CA VAL A 194 -0.96 7.94 -2.98
C VAL A 194 -2.33 8.53 -2.66
N TYR A 195 -2.39 9.69 -2.01
CA TYR A 195 -3.65 10.34 -1.68
C TYR A 195 -4.30 11.04 -2.89
N ASN A 196 -5.61 11.25 -2.81
CA ASN A 196 -6.46 11.72 -3.91
C ASN A 196 -6.21 13.14 -4.42
N ASP A 197 -5.46 13.94 -3.68
CA ASP A 197 -5.07 15.30 -4.04
C ASP A 197 -3.70 15.38 -4.73
N VAL A 198 -3.04 14.24 -4.96
CA VAL A 198 -1.77 14.19 -5.68
C VAL A 198 -2.01 14.15 -7.19
N ALA A 199 -1.50 15.15 -7.91
CA ALA A 199 -1.52 15.16 -9.36
C ALA A 199 -0.61 14.07 -9.94
N PHE A 200 -1.08 13.44 -11.01
CA PHE A 200 -0.32 12.44 -11.76
C PHE A 200 -0.71 12.43 -13.23
N THR A 201 0.17 11.87 -14.06
CA THR A 201 -0.07 11.58 -15.47
C THR A 201 -0.05 10.08 -15.67
N ARG A 202 -1.03 9.54 -16.40
CA ARG A 202 -1.03 8.15 -16.85
C ARG A 202 -0.08 8.01 -18.04
N ILE A 203 0.95 7.19 -17.90
CA ILE A 203 1.98 7.01 -18.93
C ILE A 203 1.73 5.74 -19.75
N GLU A 204 1.36 4.65 -19.09
CA GLU A 204 1.13 3.35 -19.73
C GLU A 204 -0.07 2.62 -19.14
N SER A 205 -0.63 1.71 -19.92
CA SER A 205 -1.77 0.86 -19.58
C SER A 205 -1.55 -0.50 -20.22
N ASN A 206 -1.27 -1.50 -19.40
CA ASN A 206 -0.88 -2.83 -19.86
C ASN A 206 -1.96 -3.85 -19.45
N LEU A 207 -2.48 -4.56 -20.45
CA LEU A 207 -3.20 -5.80 -20.21
C LEU A 207 -2.22 -6.83 -19.64
N ILE A 208 -2.77 -7.78 -18.89
CA ILE A 208 -1.99 -8.83 -18.24
C ILE A 208 -2.24 -10.12 -19.00
N PHE A 209 -1.17 -10.73 -19.48
CA PHE A 209 -1.18 -12.00 -20.18
C PHE A 209 -0.52 -13.09 -19.33
N PRO A 210 -0.95 -14.36 -19.42
CA PRO A 210 -0.34 -15.48 -18.69
C PRO A 210 1.17 -15.63 -18.93
N GLU A 211 1.66 -15.19 -20.09
CA GLU A 211 3.06 -15.26 -20.49
C GLU A 211 3.93 -14.15 -19.89
N ASP A 212 3.34 -13.11 -19.30
CA ASP A 212 4.06 -11.96 -18.77
C ASP A 212 5.08 -12.38 -17.71
N THR A 213 6.34 -12.01 -17.92
CA THR A 213 7.45 -12.37 -17.01
C THR A 213 7.20 -11.95 -15.56
N ALA A 214 6.58 -10.78 -15.36
CA ALA A 214 6.26 -10.27 -14.03
C ALA A 214 5.16 -11.07 -13.33
N LEU A 215 4.19 -11.60 -14.08
CA LEU A 215 3.15 -12.47 -13.53
C LEU A 215 3.73 -13.84 -13.18
N ARG A 216 4.50 -14.43 -14.10
CA ARG A 216 5.11 -15.76 -13.93
C ARG A 216 6.06 -15.80 -12.74
N SER A 217 6.84 -14.73 -12.52
CA SER A 217 7.74 -14.66 -11.36
C SER A 217 7.01 -14.68 -10.02
N VAL A 218 5.85 -14.00 -9.91
CA VAL A 218 5.03 -14.02 -8.70
C VAL A 218 4.36 -15.37 -8.52
N VAL A 219 3.80 -15.94 -9.61
CA VAL A 219 3.17 -17.27 -9.61
C VAL A 219 4.16 -18.33 -9.11
N GLU A 220 5.38 -18.32 -9.62
CA GLU A 220 6.46 -19.21 -9.18
C GLU A 220 6.84 -18.97 -7.72
N ALA A 221 7.09 -17.71 -7.32
CA ALA A 221 7.49 -17.38 -5.96
C ALA A 221 6.43 -17.77 -4.91
N TYR A 222 5.15 -17.76 -5.30
CA TYR A 222 4.02 -18.07 -4.43
C TYR A 222 3.53 -19.51 -4.56
N ASP A 223 4.16 -20.31 -5.42
CA ASP A 223 3.75 -21.69 -5.74
C ASP A 223 2.28 -21.76 -6.18
N LEU A 224 1.90 -20.85 -7.07
CA LEU A 224 0.56 -20.76 -7.65
C LEU A 224 0.49 -21.49 -8.99
N ARG A 225 -0.73 -21.84 -9.40
CA ARG A 225 -1.04 -22.34 -10.74
C ARG A 225 -2.02 -21.39 -11.42
N LEU A 226 -1.65 -20.95 -12.62
CA LEU A 226 -2.58 -20.30 -13.55
C LEU A 226 -3.40 -21.41 -14.23
N ARG A 227 -4.73 -21.27 -14.27
CA ARG A 227 -5.61 -22.13 -15.06
C ARG A 227 -5.82 -21.58 -16.46
#